data_AF-A0A401IKX6-F1
#
_entry.id   AF-A0A401IKX6-F1
#
_cell.length_a   1.000
_cell.length_b   1.000
_cell.length_c   1.000
_cell.angle_alpha   90.00
_cell.angle_beta   90.00
_cell.angle_gamma   90.00
#
_symmetry.space_group_name_H-M   'P 1'
#
loop_
_entity.id
_entity.type
_entity.pdbx_description
1 polymer ?
#
loop_
_entity_poly.entity_id
_entity_poly.type
_entity_poly.pdbx_seq_one_letter_code
_entity_poly.pdbx_strand_id
1 'polypeptide(L)'
;MEMEAPPDSLRSKQSNFDKKLQEQLKLDNKIDKAHRRFISSVNDNHGIKEKNILTLLLPIGINSDDLDQDWLNLMDSFGKNRGIIAHTSALSYKTKQQINPQDELNTVKKIVYGVSNVGGGKGVQGLIHVDQLLNNLIKLNRYIS
;
A
#
# COMPACT_ATOMS: atom_id res chain seq x y z
N MET A 1 42.16 -25.92 -42.22
CA MET A 1 40.99 -26.75 -41.88
C MET A 1 40.09 -25.89 -41.02
N GLU A 2 39.13 -25.22 -41.66
CA GLU A 2 38.04 -24.55 -40.94
C GLU A 2 37.05 -25.65 -40.55
N MET A 3 36.74 -25.77 -39.26
CA MET A 3 35.66 -26.65 -38.83
C MET A 3 34.34 -25.97 -39.19
N GLU A 4 33.59 -26.56 -40.12
CA GLU A 4 32.23 -26.13 -40.38
C GLU A 4 31.38 -26.30 -39.11
N ALA A 5 30.57 -25.28 -38.83
CA ALA A 5 29.68 -25.28 -37.69
C ALA A 5 28.71 -26.48 -37.77
N PRO A 6 28.35 -27.09 -36.63
CA PRO A 6 27.50 -28.26 -36.62
C PRO A 6 26.13 -27.99 -37.29
N PRO A 7 25.57 -28.98 -38.01
CA PRO A 7 24.37 -28.81 -38.81
C PRO A 7 23.15 -28.45 -37.96
N ASP A 8 22.29 -27.58 -38.52
CA ASP A 8 21.04 -27.08 -37.90
C ASP A 8 20.02 -28.17 -37.52
N SER A 9 20.26 -29.44 -37.90
CA SER A 9 19.42 -30.59 -37.53
C SER A 9 19.47 -30.90 -36.02
N LEU A 10 20.46 -30.38 -35.29
CA LEU A 10 20.59 -30.52 -33.84
C LEU A 10 19.84 -29.44 -33.05
N ARG A 11 19.21 -28.47 -33.72
CA ARG A 11 18.42 -27.42 -33.06
C ARG A 11 17.00 -27.93 -32.81
N SER A 12 16.66 -28.22 -31.55
CA SER A 12 15.32 -28.71 -31.21
C SER A 12 14.24 -27.71 -31.65
N LYS A 13 13.27 -28.21 -32.41
CA LYS A 13 12.12 -27.43 -32.86
C LYS A 13 11.20 -27.24 -31.65
N GLN A 14 11.42 -26.18 -30.88
CA GLN A 14 10.66 -25.86 -29.66
C GLN A 14 9.17 -26.08 -29.89
N SER A 15 8.60 -27.06 -29.18
CA SER A 15 7.21 -27.44 -29.37
C SER A 15 6.30 -26.32 -28.85
N ASN A 16 5.09 -26.23 -29.37
CA ASN A 16 4.11 -25.24 -28.89
C ASN A 16 3.80 -25.43 -27.38
N PHE A 17 3.97 -26.64 -26.86
CA PHE A 17 3.86 -26.95 -25.44
C PHE A 17 4.99 -26.31 -24.63
N ASP A 18 6.25 -26.40 -25.10
CA ASP A 18 7.39 -25.78 -24.45
C ASP A 18 7.21 -24.25 -24.36
N LYS A 19 6.69 -23.62 -25.41
CA LYS A 19 6.43 -22.17 -25.41
C LYS A 19 5.37 -21.77 -24.37
N LYS A 20 4.25 -22.49 -24.31
CA LYS A 20 3.18 -22.25 -23.33
C LYS A 20 3.67 -22.44 -21.89
N LEU A 21 4.44 -23.49 -21.64
CA LEU A 21 5.06 -23.74 -20.34
C LEU A 21 6.02 -22.60 -19.94
N GLN A 22 6.86 -22.14 -20.88
CA GLN A 22 7.77 -21.01 -20.64
C GLN A 22 7.03 -19.70 -20.37
N GLU A 23 5.89 -19.45 -21.01
CA GLU A 23 5.03 -18.29 -20.75
C GLU A 23 4.38 -18.36 -19.37
N GLN A 24 3.86 -19.52 -18.97
CA GLN A 24 3.31 -19.73 -17.63
C GLN A 24 4.37 -19.53 -16.55
N LEU A 25 5.55 -20.15 -16.71
CA LEU A 25 6.68 -19.95 -15.79
C LEU A 25 7.09 -18.48 -15.69
N LYS A 26 7.10 -17.73 -16.81
CA LYS A 26 7.38 -16.29 -16.79
C LYS A 26 6.31 -15.50 -16.05
N LEU A 27 5.04 -15.87 -16.20
CA LEU A 27 3.94 -15.22 -15.50
C LEU A 27 4.02 -15.50 -13.99
N ASP A 28 4.18 -16.76 -13.59
CA ASP A 28 4.30 -17.17 -12.19
C ASP A 28 5.49 -16.45 -11.52
N ASN A 29 6.64 -16.41 -12.18
CA ASN A 29 7.80 -15.68 -11.68
C ASN A 29 7.54 -14.18 -11.49
N LYS A 30 6.72 -13.55 -12.35
CA LYS A 30 6.33 -12.14 -12.22
C LYS A 30 5.40 -11.96 -11.02
N ILE A 31 4.42 -12.85 -10.85
CA ILE A 31 3.48 -12.83 -9.73
C ILE A 31 4.24 -13.00 -8.41
N ASP A 32 5.13 -14.00 -8.32
CA ASP A 32 5.94 -14.24 -7.13
C ASP A 32 6.84 -13.06 -6.78
N LYS A 33 7.40 -12.39 -7.79
CA LYS A 33 8.21 -11.19 -7.58
C LYS A 33 7.35 -10.02 -7.08
N ALA A 34 6.16 -9.83 -7.63
CA ALA A 34 5.24 -8.79 -7.19
C ALA A 34 4.77 -9.04 -5.75
N HIS A 35 4.39 -10.28 -5.43
CA HIS A 35 3.99 -10.69 -4.09
C HIS A 35 5.10 -10.46 -3.07
N ARG A 36 6.33 -10.94 -3.35
CA ARG A 36 7.48 -10.71 -2.46
C ARG A 36 7.78 -9.23 -2.23
N ARG A 37 7.69 -8.41 -3.28
CA ARG A 37 7.86 -6.96 -3.17
C ARG A 37 6.80 -6.34 -2.28
N PHE A 38 5.55 -6.72 -2.46
CA PHE A 38 4.45 -6.22 -1.63
C PHE A 38 4.65 -6.60 -0.16
N ILE A 39 4.95 -7.87 0.14
CA ILE A 39 5.24 -8.31 1.51
C ILE A 39 6.42 -7.56 2.13
N SER A 40 7.49 -7.29 1.37
CA SER A 40 8.58 -6.43 1.84
C SER A 40 8.07 -5.03 2.17
N SER A 41 7.29 -4.41 1.29
CA SER A 41 6.72 -3.08 1.53
C SER A 41 5.81 -3.02 2.76
N VAL A 42 5.10 -4.11 3.08
CA VAL A 42 4.32 -4.24 4.32
C VAL A 42 5.25 -4.27 5.54
N ASN A 43 6.30 -5.09 5.50
CA ASN A 43 7.24 -5.26 6.62
C ASN A 43 8.08 -3.99 6.87
N ASP A 44 8.44 -3.28 5.81
CA ASP A 44 9.27 -2.08 5.84
C ASP A 44 8.45 -0.81 6.17
N ASN A 45 7.13 -0.93 6.28
CA ASN A 45 6.28 0.20 6.59
C ASN A 45 6.26 0.51 8.10
N HIS A 46 6.83 1.66 8.47
CA HIS A 46 6.92 2.12 9.86
C HIS A 46 6.05 3.35 10.16
N GLY A 47 5.13 3.71 9.27
CA GLY A 47 4.42 4.98 9.37
C GLY A 47 2.99 4.93 8.89
N ILE A 48 2.31 6.05 9.11
CA ILE A 48 0.91 6.26 8.77
C ILE A 48 0.72 7.53 7.92
N LYS A 49 1.79 8.04 7.33
CA LYS A 49 1.73 9.17 6.39
C LYS A 49 1.08 8.73 5.09
N GLU A 50 0.66 9.69 4.28
CA GLU A 50 0.06 9.43 2.95
C GLU A 50 0.90 8.43 2.15
N LYS A 51 2.21 8.66 1.99
CA LYS A 51 3.11 7.76 1.26
C LYS A 51 3.10 6.33 1.81
N ASN A 52 3.01 6.18 3.13
CA ASN A 52 3.05 4.90 3.81
C ASN A 52 1.74 4.14 3.59
N ILE A 53 0.61 4.85 3.65
CA ILE A 53 -0.72 4.30 3.38
C ILE A 53 -0.82 3.89 1.91
N LEU A 54 -0.48 4.77 0.96
CA LEU A 54 -0.57 4.48 -0.48
C LEU A 54 0.34 3.32 -0.90
N THR A 55 1.51 3.18 -0.27
CA THR A 55 2.41 2.03 -0.52
C THR A 55 1.74 0.69 -0.19
N LEU A 56 0.82 0.65 0.77
CA LEU A 56 0.06 -0.55 1.12
C LEU A 56 -1.20 -0.72 0.27
N LEU A 57 -1.90 0.37 -0.05
CA LEU A 57 -3.22 0.33 -0.66
C LEU A 57 -3.19 0.21 -2.20
N LEU A 58 -2.23 0.85 -2.87
CA LEU A 58 -2.14 0.81 -4.33
C LEU A 58 -1.91 -0.62 -4.87
N PRO A 59 -0.99 -1.44 -4.31
CA PRO A 59 -0.73 -2.79 -4.84
C PRO A 59 -1.90 -3.75 -4.73
N ILE A 60 -2.87 -3.47 -3.85
CA ILE A 60 -4.10 -4.28 -3.67
C ILE A 60 -5.29 -3.72 -4.45
N GLY A 61 -5.09 -2.67 -5.27
CA GLY A 61 -6.09 -2.12 -6.17
C GLY A 61 -6.97 -1.01 -5.60
N ILE A 62 -6.58 -0.40 -4.47
CA ILE A 62 -7.22 0.81 -3.95
C ILE A 62 -6.40 2.01 -4.44
N ASN A 63 -6.99 2.85 -5.29
CA ASN A 63 -6.29 4.01 -5.86
C ASN A 63 -6.33 5.21 -4.91
N SER A 64 -5.48 6.20 -5.17
CA SER A 64 -5.51 7.48 -4.45
C SER A 64 -6.88 8.15 -4.54
N ASP A 65 -7.53 8.03 -5.71
CA ASP A 65 -8.79 8.70 -6.01
C ASP A 65 -9.99 8.06 -5.27
N ASP A 66 -9.81 6.82 -4.79
CA ASP A 66 -10.78 6.12 -3.93
C ASP A 66 -10.71 6.61 -2.46
N LEU A 67 -9.66 7.35 -2.12
CA LEU A 67 -9.38 7.87 -0.79
C LEU A 67 -9.73 9.37 -0.70
N ASP A 68 -10.15 9.78 0.49
CA ASP A 68 -10.43 11.18 0.77
C ASP A 68 -9.11 11.96 0.96
N GLN A 69 -8.90 12.97 0.12
CA GLN A 69 -7.65 13.75 0.14
C GLN A 69 -7.46 14.51 1.45
N ASP A 70 -8.54 14.99 2.08
CA ASP A 70 -8.45 15.71 3.36
C ASP A 70 -8.05 14.73 4.47
N TRP A 71 -8.53 13.48 4.40
CA TRP A 71 -8.09 12.42 5.29
C TRP A 71 -6.61 12.05 5.10
N LEU A 72 -6.13 11.94 3.85
CA LEU A 72 -4.72 11.69 3.57
C LEU A 72 -3.82 12.80 4.13
N ASN A 73 -4.21 14.07 3.94
CA ASN A 73 -3.52 15.23 4.47
C ASN A 73 -3.49 15.24 6.01
N LEU A 74 -4.61 14.83 6.64
CA LEU A 74 -4.70 14.68 8.09
C LEU A 74 -3.75 13.58 8.60
N MET A 75 -3.69 12.44 7.91
CA MET A 75 -2.81 11.33 8.25
C MET A 75 -1.33 11.68 8.11
N ASP A 76 -0.93 12.41 7.06
CA ASP A 76 0.44 12.90 6.90
C ASP A 76 0.86 13.85 8.04
N SER A 77 -0.01 14.83 8.34
CA SER A 77 0.22 15.79 9.42
C SER A 77 0.32 15.09 10.78
N PHE A 78 -0.58 14.16 11.06
CA PHE A 78 -0.60 13.37 12.28
C PHE A 78 0.66 12.51 12.43
N GLY A 79 1.06 11.79 11.38
CA GLY A 79 2.28 10.98 11.36
C GLY A 79 3.55 11.83 11.50
N LYS A 80 3.59 13.04 10.91
CA LYS A 80 4.71 13.97 11.05
C LYS A 80 4.83 14.47 12.49
N ASN A 81 3.72 14.90 13.10
CA ASN A 81 3.71 15.38 14.48
C ASN A 81 4.19 14.30 15.44
N ARG A 82 3.68 13.07 15.32
CA ARG A 82 4.13 11.94 16.14
C ARG A 82 5.61 11.60 15.95
N GLY A 83 6.12 11.67 14.73
CA GLY A 83 7.54 11.45 14.45
C GLY A 83 8.45 12.49 15.13
N ILE A 84 8.05 13.76 15.12
CA ILE A 84 8.76 14.84 15.81
C ILE A 84 8.76 14.60 17.32
N ILE A 85 7.62 14.23 17.89
CA ILE A 85 7.49 13.96 19.33
C ILE A 85 8.40 12.79 19.74
N ALA A 86 8.38 11.68 19.00
CA ALA A 86 9.20 10.51 19.27
C ALA A 86 10.71 10.84 19.24
N HIS A 87 11.17 11.54 18.19
CA HIS A 87 12.56 12.00 18.09
C HIS A 87 12.95 12.95 19.23
N THR A 88 12.06 13.89 19.58
CA THR A 88 12.33 14.90 20.61
C THR A 88 12.30 14.29 22.01
N SER A 89 11.44 13.29 22.26
CA SER A 89 11.39 12.55 23.53
C SER A 89 12.61 11.64 23.73
N ALA A 90 13.18 11.11 22.66
CA ALA A 90 14.42 10.33 22.73
C ALA A 90 15.65 11.21 23.02
N LEU A 91 15.65 12.46 22.54
CA LEU A 91 16.76 13.41 22.70
C LEU A 91 16.62 14.32 23.94
N SER A 92 15.44 14.44 24.52
CA SER A 92 15.17 15.44 25.55
C SER A 92 14.33 14.88 26.70
N TYR A 93 15.00 14.46 27.77
CA TYR A 93 14.40 14.20 29.09
C TYR A 93 13.68 15.42 29.70
N LYS A 94 13.76 16.62 29.08
CA LYS A 94 13.34 17.89 29.69
C LYS A 94 12.33 18.74 28.90
N THR A 95 11.94 18.40 27.69
CA THR A 95 11.03 19.25 26.91
C THR A 95 9.66 18.61 26.75
N LYS A 96 8.81 18.78 27.77
CA LYS A 96 7.38 18.45 27.71
C LYS A 96 6.70 19.46 26.77
N GLN A 97 6.72 19.22 25.46
CA GLN A 97 5.64 19.76 24.64
C GLN A 97 4.38 19.02 25.07
N GLN A 98 3.62 19.68 25.95
CA GLN A 98 2.42 19.12 26.53
C GLN A 98 1.33 19.17 25.45
N ILE A 99 1.26 18.12 24.63
CA ILE A 99 0.13 17.91 23.72
C ILE A 99 -1.12 17.90 24.59
N ASN A 100 -2.09 18.74 24.25
CA ASN A 100 -3.37 18.72 24.93
C ASN A 100 -4.05 17.37 24.64
N PRO A 101 -4.30 16.53 25.65
CA PRO A 101 -4.90 15.22 25.44
C PRO A 101 -6.26 15.29 24.75
N GLN A 102 -7.01 16.38 24.97
CA GLN A 102 -8.31 16.59 24.35
C GLN A 102 -8.18 16.82 22.84
N ASP A 103 -7.19 17.59 22.41
CA ASP A 103 -6.98 17.90 21.00
C ASP A 103 -6.46 16.68 20.23
N GLU A 104 -5.59 15.88 20.86
CA GLU A 104 -5.13 14.59 20.32
C GLU A 104 -6.31 13.61 20.20
N LEU A 105 -7.14 13.50 21.24
CA LEU A 105 -8.32 12.64 21.21
C LEU A 105 -9.30 13.07 20.11
N ASN A 106 -9.53 14.37 19.96
CA ASN A 106 -10.37 14.92 18.90
C ASN A 106 -9.78 14.55 17.53
N THR A 107 -8.47 14.73 17.33
CA THR A 107 -7.77 14.38 16.09
C THR A 107 -7.91 12.90 15.74
N VAL A 108 -7.69 12.01 16.71
CA VAL A 108 -7.86 10.56 16.52
C VAL A 108 -9.32 10.21 16.18
N LYS A 109 -10.30 10.84 16.83
CA LYS A 109 -11.72 10.64 16.48
C LYS A 109 -12.01 11.05 15.04
N LYS A 110 -11.46 12.17 14.56
CA LYS A 110 -11.60 12.59 13.16
C LYS A 110 -10.97 11.58 12.19
N ILE A 111 -9.79 11.05 12.53
CA ILE A 111 -9.11 10.03 11.72
C ILE A 111 -9.94 8.74 11.62
N VAL A 112 -10.49 8.25 12.74
CA VAL A 112 -11.20 6.97 12.79
C VAL A 112 -12.59 7.08 12.20
N TYR A 113 -13.39 8.03 12.68
CA TYR A 113 -14.81 8.13 12.38
C TYR A 113 -15.12 9.10 11.25
N GLY A 114 -14.17 9.95 10.87
CA GLY A 114 -14.44 11.08 9.99
C GLY A 114 -15.19 12.19 10.70
N VAL A 115 -15.48 13.27 9.96
CA VAL A 115 -16.35 14.35 10.41
C VAL A 115 -17.24 14.77 9.25
N SER A 116 -18.55 14.66 9.44
CA SER A 116 -19.52 15.24 8.51
C SER A 116 -19.66 16.73 8.79
N ASN A 117 -19.44 17.58 7.79
CA ASN A 117 -19.78 19.00 7.91
C ASN A 117 -21.30 19.15 7.83
N VAL A 118 -21.92 19.70 8.87
CA VAL A 118 -23.38 19.90 8.95
C VAL A 118 -23.88 21.01 7.97
N GLY A 119 -22.98 21.63 7.19
CA GLY A 119 -23.27 22.76 6.29
C GLY A 119 -23.11 22.48 4.79
N GLY A 120 -23.24 21.23 4.32
CA GLY A 120 -23.23 20.90 2.89
C GLY A 120 -21.83 20.81 2.23
N GLY A 121 -20.75 21.04 2.99
CA GLY A 121 -19.40 20.69 2.56
C GLY A 121 -19.16 19.17 2.65
N LYS A 122 -18.32 18.62 1.76
CA LYS A 122 -17.85 17.24 1.90
C LYS A 122 -17.09 17.13 3.23
N GLY A 123 -17.56 16.24 4.11
CA GLY A 123 -16.88 15.93 5.36
C GLY A 123 -15.63 15.08 5.10
N VAL A 124 -14.75 14.99 6.08
CA VAL A 124 -13.58 14.09 6.01
C VAL A 124 -14.06 12.66 6.22
N GLN A 125 -13.83 11.78 5.24
CA GLN A 125 -14.09 10.35 5.39
C GLN A 125 -13.00 9.72 6.24
N GLY A 126 -13.37 9.04 7.33
CA GLY A 126 -12.42 8.41 8.25
C GLY A 126 -11.95 7.02 7.79
N LEU A 127 -11.20 6.36 8.67
CA LEU A 127 -10.69 4.99 8.47
C LEU A 127 -11.80 3.97 8.15
N ILE A 128 -13.04 4.22 8.62
CA ILE A 128 -14.21 3.40 8.29
C ILE A 128 -14.42 3.27 6.77
N HIS A 129 -14.15 4.33 6.00
CA HIS A 129 -14.28 4.27 4.54
C HIS A 129 -13.24 3.34 3.92
N VAL A 130 -12.00 3.37 4.42
CA VAL A 130 -10.94 2.44 3.99
C VAL A 130 -11.31 0.99 4.30
N ASP A 131 -11.90 0.72 5.47
CA ASP A 131 -12.40 -0.61 5.83
C ASP A 131 -13.53 -1.08 4.89
N GLN A 132 -14.43 -0.18 4.49
CA GLN A 132 -15.47 -0.48 3.51
C GLN A 132 -14.88 -0.85 2.14
N LEU A 133 -13.88 -0.12 1.67
CA LEU A 133 -13.17 -0.43 0.42
C LEU A 133 -12.53 -1.82 0.45
N LEU A 134 -11.82 -2.15 1.54
CA LEU A 134 -11.21 -3.46 1.73
C LEU A 134 -12.26 -4.58 1.75
N ASN A 135 -13.36 -4.37 2.48
CA ASN A 135 -14.46 -5.33 2.54
C ASN A 135 -15.11 -5.57 1.16
N ASN A 136 -15.22 -4.53 0.35
CA ASN A 136 -15.75 -4.65 -1.02
C ASN A 136 -14.81 -5.47 -1.91
N LEU A 137 -13.50 -5.26 -1.83
CA LEU A 137 -12.51 -6.07 -2.55
C LEU A 137 -12.56 -7.54 -2.15
N ILE A 138 -12.65 -7.84 -0.85
CA ILE A 138 -12.73 -9.22 -0.35
C ILE A 138 -14.03 -9.90 -0.80
N LYS A 139 -15.15 -9.18 -0.81
CA LYS A 139 -16.42 -9.71 -1.31
C LYS A 139 -16.33 -10.02 -2.80
N LEU A 140 -15.78 -9.13 -3.61
CA LEU A 140 -15.64 -9.32 -5.05
C LEU A 140 -14.89 -10.62 -5.37
N ASN A 141 -13.76 -10.87 -4.70
CA ASN A 141 -12.97 -12.09 -4.90
C ASN A 141 -13.73 -13.37 -4.51
N ARG A 142 -14.62 -13.31 -3.51
CA ARG A 142 -15.46 -14.46 -3.11
C ARG A 142 -16.60 -14.77 -4.09
N TYR A 143 -17.04 -13.81 -4.91
CA TYR A 143 -18.05 -14.05 -5.94
C TYR A 143 -17.45 -14.59 -7.25
N ILE A 144 -16.13 -14.53 -7.42
CA ILE A 144 -15.42 -14.93 -8.64
C ILE A 144 -14.76 -16.33 -8.49
N SER A 145 -14.76 -16.91 -7.28
CA SER A 145 -14.31 -18.29 -7.00
C SER A 145 -15.48 -19.26 -6.93
#